data_AF-A0A3C0QV83-F1
#
_entry.id   AF-A0A3C0QV83-F1
#
_cell.length_a   1.000
_cell.length_b   1.000
_cell.length_c   1.000
_cell.angle_alpha   90.00
_cell.angle_beta   90.00
_cell.angle_gamma   90.00
#
_symmetry.space_group_name_H-M   'P 1'
#
loop_
_entity.id
_entity.type
_entity.pdbx_description
1 polymer ?
#
loop_
_entity_poly.entity_id
_entity_poly.type
_entity_poly.pdbx_seq_one_letter_code
_entity_poly.pdbx_strand_id
1 'polypeptide(L)'
;MKPGKGIKLFEGKKVRTVWDEEKEKWYLSIVDVIEVLTATERPRKYWNDLKVKLKKEGSELSEKIGQLKMEASDGKRYITDVADTEQLFRLIQTIPSP
;
A
#
# COMPACT_ATOMS: atom_id res chain seq x y z
N MET A 1 -17.45 16.70 -9.70
CA MET A 1 -16.55 16.86 -8.53
C MET A 1 -15.44 15.84 -8.71
N LYS A 2 -14.19 16.26 -8.96
CA LYS A 2 -13.06 15.32 -8.95
C LYS A 2 -12.81 14.92 -7.49
N PRO A 3 -12.83 13.63 -7.11
CA PRO A 3 -12.40 13.25 -5.78
C PRO A 3 -10.92 13.60 -5.66
N GLY A 4 -10.62 14.66 -4.92
CA GLY A 4 -9.25 15.13 -4.74
C GLY A 4 -8.38 14.07 -4.08
N LYS A 5 -7.09 14.03 -4.45
CA LYS A 5 -6.06 13.27 -3.73
C LYS A 5 -6.17 13.59 -2.23
N GLY A 6 -6.54 12.59 -1.43
CA GLY A 6 -6.70 12.72 0.01
C GLY A 6 -5.63 11.95 0.75
N ILE A 7 -4.95 12.60 1.69
CA ILE A 7 -4.17 11.88 2.70
C ILE A 7 -5.15 11.53 3.81
N LYS A 8 -5.33 10.23 4.10
CA LYS A 8 -6.12 9.79 5.26
C LYS A 8 -5.17 9.51 6.43
N LEU A 9 -5.48 10.04 7.61
CA LEU A 9 -4.77 9.72 8.84
C LEU A 9 -5.28 8.38 9.37
N PHE A 10 -4.36 7.45 9.61
CA PHE A 10 -4.59 6.21 10.34
C PHE A 10 -3.56 6.14 11.47
N GLU A 11 -4.02 6.08 12.72
CA GLU A 11 -3.16 6.04 13.93
C GLU A 11 -2.09 7.16 13.98
N GLY A 12 -2.42 8.37 13.53
CA GLY A 12 -1.45 9.48 13.49
C GLY A 12 -0.47 9.43 12.31
N LYS A 13 -0.43 8.34 11.55
CA LYS A 13 0.37 8.19 10.34
C LYS A 13 -0.46 8.48 9.08
N LYS A 14 0.20 9.05 8.07
CA LYS A 14 -0.42 9.45 6.80
C LYS A 14 -0.32 8.30 5.81
N VAL A 15 -1.46 7.77 5.35
CA VAL A 15 -1.50 6.81 4.24
C VAL A 15 -1.79 7.54 2.94
N ARG A 16 -0.87 7.41 1.97
CA ARG A 16 -1.05 8.01 0.64
C ARG A 16 -2.10 7.25 -0.15
N THR A 17 -3.01 8.00 -0.77
CA THR A 17 -4.05 7.45 -1.63
C THR A 17 -4.10 8.15 -2.99
N VAL A 18 -4.56 7.41 -4.00
CA VAL A 18 -4.79 7.91 -5.35
C VAL A 18 -6.15 7.38 -5.81
N TRP A 19 -6.97 8.27 -6.34
CA TRP A 19 -8.17 7.89 -7.07
C TRP A 19 -7.80 7.62 -8.53
N ASP A 20 -8.24 6.49 -9.05
CA ASP A 20 -8.17 6.12 -10.46
C ASP A 20 -9.54 6.37 -11.09
N GLU A 21 -9.62 7.36 -11.98
CA GLU A 21 -10.88 7.76 -12.64
C GLU A 21 -11.36 6.71 -13.66
N GLU A 22 -10.46 5.93 -14.27
CA GLU A 22 -10.82 4.94 -15.28
C GLU A 22 -11.43 3.69 -14.65
N LYS A 23 -10.91 3.29 -13.49
CA LYS A 23 -11.37 2.11 -12.75
C LYS A 23 -12.38 2.44 -11.66
N GLU A 24 -12.63 3.72 -11.42
CA GLU A 24 -13.46 4.24 -10.33
C GLU A 24 -13.09 3.63 -8.97
N LYS A 25 -11.78 3.55 -8.69
CA LYS A 25 -11.22 2.87 -7.51
C LYS A 25 -10.22 3.74 -6.76
N TRP A 26 -10.19 3.55 -5.44
CA TRP A 26 -9.12 4.05 -4.58
C TRP A 26 -7.98 3.06 -4.49
N TYR A 27 -6.76 3.58 -4.67
CA TYR A 27 -5.51 2.87 -4.47
C TYR A 27 -4.76 3.47 -3.28
N LEU A 28 -4.19 2.60 -2.46
CA LEU A 28 -3.45 2.96 -1.25
C LEU A 28 -2.00 2.50 -1.37
N SER A 29 -1.07 3.26 -0.80
CA SER A 29 0.33 2.85 -0.73
C SER A 29 0.48 1.66 0.22
N ILE A 30 0.99 0.53 -0.28
CA ILE A 30 1.21 -0.67 0.52
C ILE A 30 2.26 -0.43 1.61
N VAL A 31 3.33 0.30 1.29
CA VAL A 31 4.41 0.57 2.26
C VAL A 31 3.92 1.44 3.41
N ASP A 32 3.06 2.42 3.15
CA ASP A 32 2.49 3.27 4.21
C ASP A 32 1.57 2.44 5.11
N VAL A 33 0.76 1.54 4.52
CA VAL A 33 -0.12 0.66 5.29
C VAL A 33 0.68 -0.31 6.16
N ILE A 34 1.75 -0.90 5.63
CA ILE A 34 2.65 -1.75 6.43
C ILE A 34 3.24 -0.96 7.58
N GLU A 35 3.65 0.29 7.35
CA GLU A 35 4.21 1.15 8.39
C GLU A 35 3.21 1.47 9.51
N VAL A 36 1.93 1.61 9.17
CA VAL A 36 0.84 1.76 10.14
C VAL A 36 0.66 0.47 10.95
N LEU A 37 0.44 -0.66 10.26
CA LEU A 37 0.04 -1.90 10.92
C LEU A 37 1.15 -2.56 11.75
N THR A 38 2.40 -2.38 11.34
CA THR A 38 3.54 -3.07 11.97
C THR A 38 4.41 -2.14 12.82
N ALA A 39 4.14 -0.83 12.78
CA ALA A 39 4.98 0.22 13.39
C ALA A 39 6.48 0.13 13.04
N THR A 40 6.85 -0.60 11.97
CA THR A 40 8.25 -0.81 11.61
C THR A 40 8.89 0.45 11.05
N GLU A 41 10.15 0.70 11.40
CA GLU A 41 10.94 1.78 10.81
C GLU A 41 11.41 1.47 9.37
N ARG A 42 11.26 0.22 8.91
CA ARG A 42 11.73 -0.24 7.60
C ARG A 42 10.62 -0.88 6.76
N PRO A 43 9.50 -0.19 6.48
CA PRO A 43 8.31 -0.78 5.84
C PRO A 43 8.60 -1.32 4.44
N ARG A 44 9.51 -0.69 3.69
CA ARG A 44 9.96 -1.19 2.37
C ARG A 44 10.68 -2.54 2.46
N LYS A 45 11.52 -2.72 3.48
CA LYS A 45 12.21 -3.99 3.71
C LYS A 45 11.20 -5.06 4.09
N TYR A 46 10.32 -4.75 5.04
CA TYR A 46 9.22 -5.63 5.44
C TYR A 46 8.39 -6.08 4.24
N TRP A 47 8.00 -5.13 3.37
CA TRP A 47 7.24 -5.45 2.17
C TRP A 47 7.97 -6.41 1.22
N ASN A 48 9.27 -6.20 1.01
CA ASN A 48 10.07 -7.11 0.18
C ASN A 48 10.14 -8.52 0.79
N ASP A 49 10.34 -8.62 2.10
CA ASP A 49 10.38 -9.91 2.80
C ASP A 49 9.01 -10.61 2.72
N LEU A 50 7.91 -9.86 2.86
CA LEU A 50 6.55 -10.38 2.70
C LEU A 50 6.28 -10.86 1.27
N LYS A 51 6.71 -10.14 0.24
CA LYS A 51 6.62 -10.61 -1.17
C LYS A 51 7.34 -11.94 -1.38
N VAL A 52 8.55 -12.09 -0.82
CA VAL A 52 9.29 -13.36 -0.89
C VAL A 52 8.54 -14.49 -0.19
N LYS A 53 7.96 -14.21 0.98
CA LYS A 53 7.14 -15.19 1.73
C LYS A 53 5.90 -15.60 0.92
N LEU A 54 5.12 -14.65 0.42
CA LEU A 54 3.92 -14.90 -0.38
C LEU A 54 4.24 -15.75 -1.61
N LYS A 55 5.34 -15.44 -2.31
CA LYS A 55 5.79 -16.23 -3.46
C LYS A 55 6.15 -17.67 -3.08
N LYS A 56 6.81 -17.88 -1.93
CA LYS A 56 7.12 -19.23 -1.42
C LYS A 56 5.88 -20.02 -1.05
N GLU A 57 4.84 -19.34 -0.57
CA GLU A 57 3.54 -19.94 -0.22
C GLU A 57 2.63 -20.15 -1.43
N GLY A 58 3.08 -19.81 -2.65
CA GLY A 58 2.30 -19.95 -3.87
C GLY A 58 1.20 -18.89 -4.03
N SER A 59 1.27 -17.79 -3.28
CA SER A 59 0.32 -16.68 -3.38
C SER A 59 0.64 -15.79 -4.57
N GLU A 60 -0.35 -15.58 -5.44
CA GLU A 60 -0.26 -14.65 -6.56
C GLU A 60 -0.56 -13.19 -6.16
N LEU A 61 -0.79 -12.91 -4.86
CA LEU A 61 -1.16 -11.57 -4.39
C LEU A 61 -0.10 -10.53 -4.78
N SER A 62 1.19 -10.88 -4.61
CA SER A 62 2.29 -9.99 -4.96
C SER A 62 2.42 -9.72 -6.46
N GLU A 63 1.91 -10.61 -7.31
CA GLU A 63 1.96 -10.48 -8.77
C GLU A 63 0.80 -9.62 -9.30
N LYS A 64 -0.31 -9.55 -8.57
CA LYS A 64 -1.50 -8.77 -8.92
C LYS A 64 -1.45 -7.32 -8.43
N ILE A 65 -0.39 -6.94 -7.72
CA ILE A 65 -0.24 -5.59 -7.17
C ILE A 65 0.14 -4.59 -8.26
N GLY A 66 -0.59 -3.47 -8.30
CA GLY A 66 -0.35 -2.39 -9.23
C GLY A 66 0.76 -1.46 -8.75
N GLN A 67 1.24 -0.61 -9.66
CA GLN A 67 2.19 0.45 -9.34
C GLN A 67 1.66 1.79 -9.84
N LEU A 68 1.67 2.81 -8.98
CA LEU A 68 1.27 4.17 -9.32
C LEU A 68 2.29 5.19 -8.83
N LYS A 69 2.36 6.35 -9.50
CA LYS A 69 3.17 7.48 -9.04
C LYS A 69 2.47 8.20 -7.90
N MET A 70 3.06 8.14 -6.71
CA MET A 70 2.60 8.84 -5.51
C MET A 70 3.61 9.88 -5.08
N GLU A 71 3.12 10.95 -4.47
CA GLU A 71 3.96 12.01 -3.90
C GLU A 71 4.62 11.50 -2.61
N ALA A 72 5.89 11.80 -2.41
CA ALA A 72 6.63 11.49 -1.19
C ALA A 72 6.75 12.74 -0.30
N SER A 73 7.34 12.58 0.89
CA SER A 73 7.53 13.65 1.87
C SER A 73 8.42 14.80 1.38
N ASP A 74 9.25 14.55 0.38
CA ASP A 74 10.11 15.55 -0.28
C ASP A 74 9.38 16.30 -1.43
N GLY A 75 8.09 16.06 -1.62
CA GLY A 75 7.27 16.65 -2.68
C GLY A 75 7.50 16.04 -4.07
N LYS A 76 8.43 15.07 -4.21
CA LYS A 76 8.67 14.39 -5.49
C LYS A 76 7.73 13.21 -5.65
N ARG A 77 7.49 12.80 -6.91
CA ARG A 77 6.63 11.65 -7.22
C ARG A 77 7.46 10.43 -7.56
N TYR A 78 7.21 9.34 -6.85
CA TYR A 78 7.87 8.06 -7.06
C TYR A 78 6.85 6.97 -7.38
N ILE A 79 7.28 6.01 -8.20
CA ILE A 79 6.51 4.79 -8.42
C ILE A 79 6.53 3.99 -7.12
N THR A 80 5.35 3.56 -6.67
CA THR A 80 5.18 2.72 -5.49
C THR A 80 4.16 1.62 -5.78
N ASP A 81 4.37 0.48 -5.14
CA ASP A 81 3.39 -0.60 -5.07
C ASP A 81 2.13 -0.08 -4.37
N VAL A 82 0.97 -0.33 -4.98
CA VAL A 82 -0.35 0.08 -4.48
C VAL A 82 -1.34 -1.07 -4.50
N ALA A 83 -2.30 -1.01 -3.58
CA ALA A 83 -3.39 -1.97 -3.48
C ALA A 83 -4.73 -1.24 -3.51
N ASP A 84 -5.73 -1.83 -4.17
CA ASP A 84 -7.13 -1.45 -3.96
C ASP A 84 -7.65 -2.05 -2.64
N THR A 85 -8.89 -1.73 -2.27
CA THR A 85 -9.49 -2.17 -1.01
C THR A 85 -9.47 -3.69 -0.83
N GLU A 86 -9.79 -4.47 -1.87
CA GLU A 86 -9.86 -5.94 -1.78
C GLU A 86 -8.46 -6.54 -1.61
N GLN A 87 -7.49 -6.04 -2.38
CA GLN A 87 -6.09 -6.44 -2.26
C GLN A 87 -5.54 -6.08 -0.88
N LEU A 88 -5.94 -4.93 -0.34
CA LEU A 88 -5.51 -4.48 0.97
C LEU A 88 -6.04 -5.37 2.09
N PHE A 89 -7.32 -5.79 2.04
CA PHE A 89 -7.88 -6.72 3.01
C PHE A 89 -7.10 -8.04 3.05
N ARG A 90 -6.74 -8.59 1.88
CA ARG A 90 -5.91 -9.81 1.79
C ARG A 90 -4.52 -9.58 2.36
N LEU A 91 -3.90 -8.44 2.05
CA LEU A 91 -2.59 -8.08 2.59
C LEU A 91 -2.61 -8.01 4.12
N ILE A 92 -3.60 -7.33 4.69
CA ILE A 92 -3.76 -7.18 6.16
C ILE A 92 -3.85 -8.56 6.82
N GLN A 93 -4.59 -9.51 6.25
CA GLN A 93 -4.71 -10.87 6.79
C GLN A 93 -3.38 -11.65 6.78
N THR A 94 -2.43 -11.28 5.92
CA THR A 94 -1.10 -11.94 5.84
C THR A 94 -0.08 -11.34 6.80
N ILE A 95 -0.34 -10.13 7.30
CA ILE A 95 0.49 -9.46 8.29
C ILE A 95 0.03 -9.96 9.65
N PRO A 96 0.87 -10.68 10.41
CA PRO A 96 0.49 -11.15 11.74
C PRO A 96 0.15 -9.94 12.61
N SER A 97 -1.02 -9.98 13.25
CA SER A 97 -1.38 -9.00 14.27
C SER A 97 -0.34 -9.07 15.40
N PRO A 98 0.15 -7.93 15.92
CA PRO A 98 0.87 -7.89 17.18
C PRO A 98 0.07 -8.53 18.33
#